data_AF-A0A6M2CZ89-F1
#
_entry.id   AF-A0A6M2CZ89-F1
#
_cell.length_a   1.000
_cell.length_b   1.000
_cell.length_c   1.000
_cell.angle_alpha   90.00
_cell.angle_beta   90.00
_cell.angle_gamma   90.00
#
_symmetry.space_group_name_H-M   'P 1'
#
loop_
_entity.id
_entity.type
_entity.pdbx_description
1 polymer ?
#
loop_
_entity_poly.entity_id
_entity_poly.type
_entity_poly.pdbx_seq_one_letter_code
_entity_poly.pdbx_strand_id
1 'polypeptide(L)'
;SRIRRVMRVHLRKHTGEEPPTFPCHLCPAVFNHDCDLKRHLRSHIGERPYSCTHCTSSFTQRCHLKVHLRTHTGERPYSCVYCPASFTSKYTLTTHLRGHTGERPFSCVHCGSTFMKKYNLKMHISRCPALKES
;
A
#
# COMPACT_ATOMS: atom_id res chain seq x y z
N SER A 1 -8.88 -14.40 26.92
CA SER A 1 -9.96 -14.36 25.91
C SER A 1 -9.66 -13.30 24.85
N ARG A 2 -10.11 -13.52 23.60
CA ARG A 2 -9.95 -12.59 22.46
C ARG A 2 -10.43 -11.16 22.78
N ILE A 3 -11.48 -11.06 23.59
CA ILE A 3 -12.09 -9.81 24.08
C ILE A 3 -11.11 -8.99 24.93
N ARG A 4 -10.37 -9.60 25.87
CA ARG A 4 -9.37 -8.90 26.69
C ARG A 4 -8.24 -8.29 25.84
N ARG A 5 -7.82 -8.96 24.76
CA ARG A 5 -6.78 -8.45 23.84
C ARG A 5 -7.29 -7.25 23.03
N VAL A 6 -8.52 -7.32 22.54
CA VAL A 6 -9.16 -6.21 21.80
C VAL A 6 -9.38 -5.00 22.71
N MET A 7 -9.91 -5.21 23.91
CA MET A 7 -10.09 -4.15 24.93
C MET A 7 -8.75 -3.48 25.27
N ARG A 8 -7.67 -4.23 25.50
CA ARG A 8 -6.35 -3.66 25.79
C ARG A 8 -5.83 -2.77 24.65
N VAL A 9 -6.04 -3.16 23.40
CA VAL A 9 -5.64 -2.35 22.23
C VAL A 9 -6.54 -1.12 22.06
N HIS A 10 -7.84 -1.25 22.34
CA HIS A 10 -8.78 -0.13 22.32
C HIS A 10 -8.46 0.91 23.40
N LEU A 11 -8.21 0.46 24.64
CA LEU A 11 -7.93 1.34 25.78
C LEU A 11 -6.64 2.17 25.59
N ARG A 12 -5.63 1.66 24.87
CA ARG A 12 -4.43 2.42 24.51
C ARG A 12 -4.69 3.67 23.67
N LYS A 13 -5.83 3.75 22.97
CA LYS A 13 -6.24 4.97 22.25
C LYS A 13 -6.74 6.07 23.19
N HIS A 14 -7.10 5.72 24.43
CA HIS A 14 -7.64 6.64 25.42
C HIS A 14 -6.62 7.01 26.50
N THR A 15 -5.58 6.20 26.72
CA THR A 15 -4.66 6.35 27.86
C THR A 15 -3.36 7.09 27.56
N GLY A 16 -3.10 7.51 26.31
CA GLY A 16 -1.89 8.27 25.95
C GLY A 16 -0.56 7.51 26.10
N GLU A 17 -0.59 6.22 26.45
CA GLU A 17 0.61 5.37 26.47
C GLU A 17 1.14 5.17 25.05
N GLU A 18 2.39 5.57 24.82
CA GLU A 18 3.05 5.30 23.54
C GLU A 18 3.13 3.78 23.32
N PRO A 19 2.58 3.26 22.22
CA PRO A 19 2.59 1.83 21.95
C PRO A 19 4.01 1.34 21.70
N PRO A 20 4.34 0.09 22.09
CA PRO A 20 5.64 -0.49 21.78
C PRO A 20 5.86 -0.50 20.27
N THR A 21 7.03 0.01 19.86
CA THR A 21 7.47 0.05 18.47
C THR A 21 8.42 -1.11 18.16
N PHE A 22 8.48 -1.48 16.89
CA PHE A 22 9.25 -2.61 16.38
C PHE A 22 10.12 -2.12 15.22
N PRO A 23 11.35 -1.65 15.48
CA PRO A 23 12.26 -1.16 14.45
C PRO A 23 12.81 -2.30 13.61
N CYS A 24 13.01 -2.06 12.32
CA CYS A 24 13.79 -2.94 11.46
C CYS A 24 15.29 -2.71 11.70
N HIS A 25 16.07 -3.79 11.76
CA HIS A 25 17.53 -3.71 11.91
C HIS A 25 18.26 -3.56 10.55
N LEU A 26 17.54 -3.72 9.43
CA LEU A 26 18.10 -3.66 8.08
C LEU A 26 17.78 -2.35 7.35
N CYS A 27 16.85 -1.54 7.87
CA CYS A 27 16.53 -0.22 7.32
C CYS A 27 15.85 0.69 8.36
N PRO A 28 15.68 2.00 8.08
CA PRO A 28 15.05 2.94 9.02
C PRO A 28 13.55 2.72 9.30
N ALA A 29 12.93 1.66 8.78
CA ALA A 29 11.50 1.43 8.94
C ALA A 29 11.16 1.00 10.37
N VAL A 30 10.09 1.59 10.93
CA VAL A 30 9.57 1.29 12.27
C VAL A 30 8.11 0.86 12.16
N PHE A 31 7.73 -0.17 12.91
CA PHE A 31 6.39 -0.77 12.88
C PHE A 31 5.72 -0.70 14.25
N ASN A 32 4.39 -0.67 14.28
CA ASN A 32 3.61 -0.64 15.53
C ASN A 32 3.20 -2.05 15.99
N HIS A 33 3.48 -3.07 15.18
CA HIS A 33 3.19 -4.47 15.48
C HIS A 33 4.33 -5.40 15.01
N ASP A 34 4.67 -6.38 15.83
CA ASP A 34 5.65 -7.44 15.50
C ASP A 34 5.31 -8.19 14.21
N CYS A 35 4.03 -8.46 13.96
CA CYS A 35 3.61 -9.14 12.73
C CYS A 35 3.89 -8.30 11.47
N ASP A 36 3.85 -6.98 11.59
CA ASP A 36 4.17 -6.07 10.49
C ASP A 36 5.68 -6.04 10.23
N LEU A 37 6.49 -6.00 11.30
CA LEU A 37 7.94 -6.13 11.18
C LEU A 37 8.33 -7.46 10.53
N LYS A 38 7.81 -8.60 11.01
CA LYS A 38 8.08 -9.93 10.42
C LYS A 38 7.73 -9.98 8.94
N ARG A 39 6.58 -9.43 8.56
CA ARG A 39 6.16 -9.34 7.16
C ARG A 39 7.06 -8.43 6.34
N HIS A 40 7.52 -7.32 6.91
CA HIS A 40 8.48 -6.43 6.27
C HIS A 40 9.84 -7.09 6.07
N LEU A 41 10.34 -7.86 7.04
CA LEU A 41 11.63 -8.57 6.92
C LEU A 41 11.68 -9.50 5.70
N ARG A 42 10.54 -10.07 5.28
CA ARG A 42 10.44 -10.84 4.03
C ARG A 42 10.89 -10.06 2.79
N SER A 43 10.73 -8.74 2.79
CA SER A 43 11.16 -7.89 1.68
C SER A 43 12.69 -7.75 1.59
N HIS A 44 13.41 -7.92 2.69
CA HIS A 44 14.87 -7.91 2.69
C HIS A 44 15.46 -9.22 2.17
N ILE A 45 14.91 -10.35 2.60
CA ILE A 45 15.40 -11.69 2.22
C ILE A 45 14.75 -12.25 0.94
N GLY A 46 13.79 -11.53 0.36
CA GLY A 46 13.08 -11.96 -0.84
C GLY A 46 12.10 -13.13 -0.64
N GLU A 47 11.73 -13.45 0.61
CA GLU A 47 10.82 -14.55 0.91
C GLU A 47 9.39 -14.24 0.41
N ARG A 48 8.84 -15.13 -0.43
CA ARG A 48 7.50 -14.99 -1.03
C ARG A 48 6.68 -16.26 -0.78
N PRO A 49 6.16 -16.48 0.45
CA PRO A 49 5.54 -17.75 0.83
C PRO A 49 4.24 -18.10 0.12
N TYR A 50 3.64 -17.14 -0.58
CA TYR A 50 2.32 -17.31 -1.18
C TYR A 50 2.44 -17.43 -2.70
N SER A 51 2.54 -18.66 -3.19
CA SER A 51 2.69 -18.97 -4.62
C SER A 51 1.34 -19.07 -5.33
N CYS A 52 1.32 -18.66 -6.60
CA CYS A 52 0.18 -18.88 -7.49
C CYS A 52 0.15 -20.33 -7.97
N THR A 53 -1.05 -20.91 -8.06
CA THR A 53 -1.26 -22.27 -8.59
C THR A 53 -1.32 -22.32 -10.11
N HIS A 54 -1.48 -21.17 -10.78
CA HIS A 54 -1.65 -21.08 -12.24
C HIS A 54 -0.42 -20.52 -12.97
N CYS A 55 0.56 -19.97 -12.25
CA CYS A 55 1.80 -19.45 -12.82
C CYS A 55 2.93 -19.42 -11.78
N THR A 56 4.13 -19.00 -12.20
CA THR A 56 5.33 -18.94 -11.34
C THR A 56 5.34 -17.75 -10.37
N SER A 57 4.31 -16.89 -10.40
CA SER A 57 4.26 -15.71 -9.53
C SER A 57 4.08 -16.10 -8.07
N SER A 58 4.88 -15.51 -7.19
CA SER A 58 4.78 -15.67 -5.74
C SER A 58 4.66 -14.32 -5.05
N PHE A 59 4.14 -14.27 -3.82
CA PHE A 59 3.85 -13.02 -3.11
C PHE A 59 4.29 -13.08 -1.65
N THR A 60 4.65 -11.92 -1.09
CA THR A 60 5.01 -11.78 0.33
C THR A 60 3.80 -11.81 1.27
N GLN A 61 2.58 -11.59 0.72
CA GLN A 61 1.33 -11.51 1.47
C GLN A 61 0.19 -12.25 0.76
N ARG A 62 -0.66 -12.92 1.55
CA ARG A 62 -1.83 -13.67 1.05
C ARG A 62 -2.85 -12.78 0.33
N CYS A 63 -3.06 -11.55 0.79
CA CYS A 63 -4.00 -10.62 0.13
C CYS A 63 -3.55 -10.27 -1.30
N HIS A 64 -2.24 -10.14 -1.53
CA HIS A 64 -1.70 -9.87 -2.86
C HIS A 64 -1.88 -11.08 -3.78
N LEU A 65 -1.64 -12.30 -3.28
CA LEU A 65 -1.98 -13.53 -4.01
C LEU A 65 -3.47 -13.57 -4.36
N LYS A 66 -4.37 -13.28 -3.43
CA LYS A 66 -5.82 -13.28 -3.70
C LYS A 66 -6.21 -12.29 -4.80
N VAL A 67 -5.66 -11.08 -4.80
CA VAL A 67 -5.91 -10.11 -5.88
C VAL A 67 -5.30 -10.58 -7.20
N HIS A 68 -4.10 -11.19 -7.15
CA HIS A 68 -3.48 -11.76 -8.34
C HIS A 68 -4.29 -12.91 -8.95
N LEU A 69 -4.86 -13.80 -8.14
CA LEU A 69 -5.69 -14.91 -8.68
C LEU A 69 -6.86 -14.41 -9.54
N ARG A 70 -7.34 -13.19 -9.30
CA ARG A 70 -8.37 -12.55 -10.13
C ARG A 70 -7.92 -12.27 -11.56
N THR A 71 -6.62 -12.21 -11.84
CA THR A 71 -6.11 -12.09 -13.22
C THR A 71 -6.26 -13.38 -14.01
N HIS A 72 -6.35 -14.53 -13.32
CA HIS A 72 -6.62 -15.81 -13.96
C HIS A 72 -8.12 -16.04 -14.14
N THR A 73 -8.95 -15.63 -13.18
CA THR A 73 -10.41 -15.82 -13.24
C THR A 73 -11.16 -14.73 -13.98
N GLY A 74 -10.54 -13.56 -14.19
CA GLY A 74 -11.21 -12.38 -14.73
C GLY A 74 -12.14 -11.67 -13.75
N GLU A 75 -12.18 -12.06 -12.48
CA GLU A 75 -13.05 -11.45 -11.45
C GLU A 75 -12.69 -9.97 -11.21
N ARG A 76 -13.64 -9.06 -11.41
CA ARG A 76 -13.45 -7.61 -11.21
C ARG A 76 -14.53 -7.05 -10.28
N PRO A 77 -14.45 -7.32 -8.97
CA PRO A 77 -15.55 -7.07 -8.05
C PRO A 77 -15.72 -5.59 -7.66
N TYR A 78 -14.85 -4.70 -8.13
CA TYR A 78 -14.89 -3.28 -7.80
C TYR A 78 -15.28 -2.47 -9.04
N SER A 79 -16.54 -2.07 -9.13
CA SER A 79 -17.06 -1.30 -10.27
C SER A 79 -16.94 0.21 -10.03
N CYS A 80 -16.69 0.96 -11.11
CA CYS A 80 -16.79 2.40 -11.12
C CYS A 80 -18.25 2.84 -11.13
N VAL A 81 -18.54 3.94 -10.44
CA VAL A 81 -19.90 4.53 -10.40
C VAL A 81 -20.16 5.49 -11.56
N TYR A 82 -19.10 5.97 -12.24
CA TYR A 82 -19.20 6.96 -13.31
C TYR A 82 -19.04 6.36 -14.72
N CYS A 83 -18.58 5.12 -14.83
CA CYS A 83 -18.39 4.46 -16.13
C CYS A 83 -18.46 2.92 -15.98
N PRO A 84 -18.56 2.16 -17.10
CA PRO A 84 -18.63 0.70 -17.07
C PRO A 84 -17.35 -0.02 -16.57
N ALA A 85 -16.28 0.72 -16.25
CA ALA A 85 -15.02 0.13 -15.85
C ALA A 85 -15.13 -0.59 -14.50
N SER A 86 -14.61 -1.82 -14.44
CA SER A 86 -14.51 -2.60 -13.20
C SER A 86 -13.04 -2.97 -12.91
N PHE A 87 -12.69 -3.30 -11.68
CA PHE A 87 -11.31 -3.47 -11.23
C PHE A 87 -11.13 -4.67 -10.29
N THR A 88 -9.92 -5.24 -10.27
CA THR A 88 -9.56 -6.39 -9.43
C THR A 88 -9.28 -6.01 -7.97
N SER A 89 -9.05 -4.73 -7.68
CA SER A 89 -8.73 -4.23 -6.34
C SER A 89 -9.38 -2.87 -6.04
N LYS A 90 -9.63 -2.59 -4.76
CA LYS A 90 -10.11 -1.28 -4.31
C LYS A 90 -9.10 -0.17 -4.64
N TYR A 91 -7.81 -0.43 -4.49
CA TYR A 91 -6.75 0.55 -4.77
C TYR A 91 -6.76 1.02 -6.23
N THR A 92 -6.92 0.09 -7.18
CA THR A 92 -6.99 0.41 -8.61
C THR A 92 -8.27 1.18 -8.95
N LEU A 93 -9.41 0.83 -8.34
CA LEU A 93 -10.65 1.61 -8.46
C LEU A 93 -10.47 3.04 -7.90
N THR A 94 -9.98 3.20 -6.66
CA THR A 94 -9.79 4.54 -6.06
C THR A 94 -8.88 5.41 -6.91
N THR A 95 -7.79 4.84 -7.44
CA THR A 95 -6.88 5.58 -8.32
C THR A 95 -7.54 5.97 -9.65
N HIS A 96 -8.42 5.12 -10.18
CA HIS A 96 -9.21 5.44 -11.38
C HIS A 96 -10.22 6.56 -11.11
N LEU A 97 -10.92 6.54 -9.96
CA LEU A 97 -11.88 7.57 -9.57
C LEU A 97 -11.27 8.97 -9.49
N ARG A 98 -9.96 9.08 -9.22
CA ARG A 98 -9.23 10.36 -9.29
C ARG A 98 -9.25 11.01 -10.68
N GLY A 99 -9.36 10.20 -11.74
CA GLY A 99 -9.52 10.70 -13.10
C GLY A 99 -10.87 11.37 -13.34
N HIS A 100 -11.93 10.88 -12.67
CA HIS A 100 -13.27 11.49 -12.75
C HIS A 100 -13.38 12.75 -11.88
N THR A 101 -12.81 12.71 -10.68
CA THR A 101 -12.91 13.82 -9.71
C THR A 101 -11.84 14.91 -9.91
N GLY A 102 -10.78 14.61 -10.67
CA GLY A 102 -9.62 15.48 -10.79
C GLY A 102 -8.70 15.51 -9.56
N GLU A 103 -8.94 14.66 -8.56
CA GLU A 103 -8.15 14.63 -7.32
C GLU A 103 -6.67 14.27 -7.60
N ARG A 104 -5.75 15.16 -7.21
CA ARG A 104 -4.29 14.99 -7.38
C ARG A 104 -3.56 15.14 -6.05
N PRO A 105 -3.62 14.14 -5.16
CA PRO A 105 -3.17 14.28 -3.78
C PRO A 105 -1.64 14.28 -3.62
N PHE A 106 -0.88 14.04 -4.69
CA PHE A 106 0.57 13.96 -4.63
C PHE A 106 1.17 15.20 -5.30
N SER A 107 1.84 16.06 -4.52
CA SER A 107 2.49 17.26 -5.03
C SER A 107 4.02 17.14 -5.01
N CYS A 108 4.66 17.76 -5.99
CA CYS A 108 6.10 17.96 -6.00
C CYS A 108 6.45 19.16 -5.11
N VAL A 109 7.32 18.94 -4.13
CA VAL A 109 7.75 20.00 -3.20
C VAL A 109 8.64 21.05 -3.86
N HIS A 110 9.27 20.73 -4.99
CA HIS A 110 10.20 21.63 -5.67
C HIS A 110 9.51 22.56 -6.68
N CYS A 111 8.46 22.09 -7.37
CA CYS A 111 7.80 22.88 -8.43
C CYS A 111 6.27 22.96 -8.30
N GLY A 112 5.67 22.41 -7.24
CA GLY A 112 4.22 22.45 -7.00
C GLY A 112 3.38 21.57 -7.93
N SER A 113 3.96 20.90 -8.93
CA SER A 113 3.22 20.02 -9.85
C SER A 113 2.49 18.91 -9.10
N THR A 114 1.23 18.65 -9.48
CA THR A 114 0.37 17.66 -8.79
C THR A 114 0.07 16.44 -9.65
N PHE A 115 -0.10 15.28 -9.00
CA PHE A 115 -0.22 13.97 -9.64
C PHE A 115 -1.30 13.11 -8.98
N MET A 116 -1.98 12.28 -9.78
CA MET A 116 -2.99 11.33 -9.31
C MET A 116 -2.38 10.08 -8.62
N LYS A 117 -1.12 9.75 -8.95
CA LYS A 117 -0.41 8.54 -8.51
C LYS A 117 0.96 8.90 -7.92
N LYS A 118 1.33 8.26 -6.79
CA LYS A 118 2.64 8.43 -6.15
C LYS A 118 3.81 8.07 -7.07
N TYR A 119 3.66 7.03 -7.88
CA TYR A 119 4.70 6.64 -8.86
C TYR A 119 5.00 7.76 -9.87
N ASN A 120 3.96 8.45 -10.36
CA ASN A 120 4.13 9.55 -11.30
C ASN A 120 4.89 10.71 -10.65
N LEU A 121 4.58 11.04 -9.38
CA LEU A 121 5.34 12.00 -8.60
C LEU A 121 6.81 11.56 -8.46
N LYS A 122 7.09 10.31 -8.09
CA LYS A 122 8.46 9.80 -7.94
C LYS A 122 9.27 9.92 -9.24
N MET A 123 8.66 9.57 -10.38
CA MET A 123 9.27 9.69 -11.70
C MET A 123 9.47 11.17 -12.11
N HIS A 124 8.55 12.05 -11.72
CA HIS A 124 8.70 13.48 -11.94
C HIS A 124 9.84 14.06 -11.10
N ILE A 125 9.94 13.73 -9.81
CA ILE A 125 10.97 14.26 -8.90
C ILE A 125 12.36 14.00 -9.47
N SER A 126 12.66 12.79 -9.98
CA SER A 126 14.00 12.51 -10.55
C SER A 126 14.36 13.32 -11.80
N ARG A 127 13.40 14.01 -12.42
CA ARG A 127 13.57 14.83 -13.61
C ARG A 127 13.04 16.25 -13.41
N CYS A 128 12.82 16.66 -12.17
CA CYS A 128 12.22 17.94 -11.87
C CYS A 128 13.18 19.06 -12.29
N PRO A 129 12.78 20.00 -13.19
CA PRO A 129 13.66 21.08 -13.61
C PRO A 129 14.13 21.94 -12.44
N ALA A 130 13.24 22.20 -11.47
CA ALA A 130 13.53 23.00 -10.27
C ALA A 130 14.56 22.37 -9.31
N LEU A 131 14.95 21.11 -9.49
CA LEU A 131 16.06 20.49 -8.75
C LEU A 131 17.43 20.79 -9.36
N LYS A 132 17.48 21.25 -10.61
CA LYS A 132 18.74 21.57 -11.29
C LYS A 132 19.19 23.02 -11.04
N GLU A 133 18.34 23.83 -10.43
CA GLU A 133 18.55 25.26 -10.16
C GLU A 133 18.89 25.55 -8.70
N SER A 134 19.17 24.52 -7.90
CA SER A 134 19.54 24.60 -6.47
C SER A 134 20.95 24.10 -6.21
#